data_AF-A0A424Y8U0-F1
#
_entry.id   AF-A0A424Y8U0-F1
#
_cell.length_a   1.000
_cell.length_b   1.000
_cell.length_c   1.000
_cell.angle_alpha   90.00
_cell.angle_beta   90.00
_cell.angle_gamma   90.00
#
_symmetry.space_group_name_H-M   'P 1'
#
loop_
_entity.id
_entity.type
_entity.pdbx_description
1 polymer ?
#
loop_
_entity_poly.entity_id
_entity_poly.type
_entity_poly.pdbx_seq_one_letter_code
_entity_poly.pdbx_strand_id
1 'polypeptide(L)' 'MGQKKKLLNVQDVSEMLGENVDWVYRAAREGIIPSVRLGRKVKFSEEAITEFIRSGGKALPGVWRREA' A
#
# COMPACT_ATOMS: atom_id res chain seq x y z
N MET A 1 11.88 23.57 7.21
CA MET A 1 10.42 23.39 7.38
C MET A 1 10.14 21.90 7.30
N GLY A 2 10.00 21.21 8.43
CA GLY A 2 9.80 19.76 8.43
C GLY A 2 8.43 19.43 7.82
N GLN A 3 8.39 18.65 6.74
CA GLN A 3 7.12 18.20 6.18
C GLN A 3 6.36 17.39 7.24
N LYS A 4 5.10 17.74 7.49
CA LYS A 4 4.20 16.95 8.33
C LYS A 4 4.02 15.59 7.66
N LYS A 5 4.60 14.54 8.24
CA LYS A 5 4.37 13.15 7.82
C LYS A 5 2.89 12.81 8.07
N LYS A 6 2.09 12.77 7.01
CA LYS A 6 0.67 12.44 7.08
C LYS A 6 0.49 10.93 7.00
N LEU A 7 -0.33 10.41 7.91
CA LEU A 7 -0.77 9.02 7.88
C LEU A 7 -2.17 8.93 7.27
N LEU A 8 -2.25 8.25 6.14
CA LEU A 8 -3.46 7.94 5.40
C LEU A 8 -4.20 6.75 6.02
N ASN A 9 -5.51 6.73 5.83
CA ASN A 9 -6.37 5.60 6.13
C ASN A 9 -6.50 4.68 4.90
N VAL A 10 -7.26 3.59 5.03
CA VAL A 10 -7.40 2.60 3.95
C VAL A 10 -8.23 3.11 2.77
N GLN A 11 -9.21 3.98 3.01
CA GLN A 11 -10.00 4.63 1.96
C GLN A 11 -9.12 5.58 1.13
N ASP A 12 -8.31 6.42 1.80
CA ASP A 12 -7.39 7.34 1.11
C ASP A 12 -6.45 6.56 0.17
N VAL A 13 -5.90 5.42 0.62
CA VAL A 13 -5.00 4.59 -0.19
C VAL A 13 -5.75 3.83 -1.28
N SER A 14 -6.98 3.39 -1.02
CA SER A 14 -7.86 2.77 -2.01
C SER A 14 -8.11 3.72 -3.19
N GLU A 15 -8.46 4.97 -2.90
CA GLU A 15 -8.64 6.01 -3.92
C GLU A 15 -7.34 6.31 -4.67
N MET A 16 -6.22 6.42 -3.93
CA MET A 16 -4.91 6.73 -4.52
C MET A 16 -4.39 5.63 -5.46
N LEU A 17 -4.64 4.36 -5.14
CA LEU A 17 -4.19 3.21 -5.94
C LEU A 17 -5.22 2.79 -7.00
N GLY A 18 -6.47 3.26 -6.92
CA GLY A 18 -7.56 2.82 -7.78
C GLY A 18 -8.02 1.37 -7.49
N GLU A 19 -7.73 0.87 -6.30
CA GLU A 19 -8.02 -0.50 -5.86
C GLU A 19 -9.11 -0.50 -4.79
N ASN A 20 -9.79 -1.63 -4.59
CA ASN A 20 -10.81 -1.72 -3.54
C ASN A 20 -10.19 -1.83 -2.13
N VAL A 21 -10.94 -1.41 -1.11
CA VAL A 21 -10.50 -1.41 0.29
C VAL A 21 -10.08 -2.80 0.79
N ASP A 22 -10.76 -3.86 0.37
CA ASP A 22 -10.43 -5.24 0.77
C ASP A 22 -9.08 -5.68 0.21
N TRP A 23 -8.78 -5.31 -1.03
CA TRP A 23 -7.48 -5.51 -1.66
C TRP A 23 -6.40 -4.76 -0.90
N VAL A 24 -6.63 -3.51 -0.51
CA VAL A 24 -5.66 -2.71 0.27
C VAL A 24 -5.38 -3.37 1.62
N TYR A 25 -6.40 -3.88 2.32
CA TYR A 25 -6.21 -4.64 3.55
C TYR A 25 -5.38 -5.91 3.33
N ARG A 26 -5.67 -6.68 2.28
CA ARG A 26 -4.90 -7.88 1.92
C ARG A 26 -3.46 -7.52 1.59
N ALA A 27 -3.25 -6.52 0.74
CA ALA A 27 -1.94 -6.04 0.32
C ALA A 27 -1.10 -5.55 1.50
N ALA A 28 -1.71 -4.83 2.46
CA ALA A 28 -1.05 -4.44 3.69
C ALA A 28 -0.68 -5.64 4.57
N ARG A 29 -1.57 -6.64 4.67
CA ARG A 29 -1.34 -7.87 5.43
C ARG A 29 -0.21 -8.72 4.85
N GLU A 30 -0.13 -8.78 3.52
CA GLU A 30 0.87 -9.56 2.76
C GLU A 30 2.18 -8.78 2.53
N GLY A 31 2.28 -7.53 3.00
CA GLY A 31 3.48 -6.72 2.83
C GLY A 31 3.77 -6.36 1.37
N ILE A 32 2.73 -6.27 0.55
CA ILE A 32 2.81 -5.82 -0.85
C ILE A 32 2.98 -4.31 -0.89
N ILE A 33 2.19 -3.57 -0.08
CA ILE A 33 2.26 -2.12 0.06
C ILE A 33 2.81 -1.72 1.43
N PRO A 34 3.52 -0.58 1.55
CA PRO A 34 4.07 -0.12 2.82
C PRO A 34 2.94 0.28 3.77
N SER A 35 2.89 -0.31 4.95
CA SER A 35 1.88 -0.01 5.98
C SER A 35 2.45 -0.05 7.39
N VAL A 36 1.80 0.64 8.32
CA VAL A 36 2.11 0.69 9.75
C VAL A 36 0.90 0.21 10.53
N ARG A 37 1.10 -0.74 11.44
CA ARG A 37 0.08 -1.17 12.40
C ARG A 37 0.10 -0.30 13.65
N LEU A 38 -1.06 0.28 13.98
CA LEU A 38 -1.31 1.01 15.22
C LEU A 38 -2.40 0.26 16.00
N GLY A 39 -1.97 -0.77 16.74
CA GLY A 39 -2.88 -1.71 17.41
C GLY A 39 -3.77 -2.43 16.40
N ARG A 40 -5.10 -2.23 16.49
CA ARG A 40 -6.08 -2.81 15.56
C ARG A 40 -6.23 -2.03 14.25
N LYS A 41 -5.65 -0.84 14.15
CA LYS A 41 -5.75 0.01 12.96
C LYS A 41 -4.53 -0.18 12.06
N VAL A 42 -4.74 -0.09 10.75
CA VAL A 42 -3.66 0.05 9.76
C VAL A 42 -3.63 1.49 9.26
N LYS A 43 -2.43 2.03 9.09
CA LYS A 43 -2.16 3.35 8.55
C LYS A 43 -1.07 3.27 7.50
N PHE A 44 -1.05 4.25 6.61
CA PHE A 44 -0.13 4.29 5.49
C PHE A 44 0.58 5.63 5.47
N SER A 45 1.89 5.63 5.30
CA SER A 45 2.62 6.89 5.08
C SER A 45 2.35 7.35 3.65
N GLU A 46 1.86 8.58 3.49
CA GLU A 46 1.63 9.19 2.17
C GLU A 46 2.90 9.19 1.32
N GLU A 47 4.03 9.55 1.94
CA GLU A 47 5.36 9.54 1.30
C GLU A 47 5.74 8.13 0.83
N ALA A 48 5.55 7.12 1.68
CA ALA A 48 5.94 5.75 1.35
C ALA A 48 5.06 5.15 0.24
N ILE A 49 3.75 5.43 0.23
CA ILE A 49 2.86 5.00 -0.84
C ILE A 49 3.20 5.72 -2.15
N THR A 50 3.48 7.02 -2.09
CA THR A 50 3.92 7.78 -3.27
C THR A 50 5.21 7.20 -3.85
N GLU A 51 6.19 6.90 -2.99
CA GLU A 51 7.44 6.30 -3.42
C GLU A 51 7.25 4.89 -3.99
N PHE A 52 6.38 4.09 -3.38
CA PHE A 52 6.00 2.77 -3.90
C PHE A 52 5.42 2.85 -5.33
N ILE A 53 4.55 3.83 -5.59
CA ILE A 53 4.00 4.06 -6.94
C ILE A 53 5.12 4.46 -7.91
N ARG A 54 6.01 5.37 -7.49
CA ARG A 54 7.15 5.85 -8.30
C ARG A 54 8.15 4.75 -8.62
N SER A 55 8.36 3.81 -7.70
CA SER A 55 9.28 2.69 -7.89
C SER A 55 8.71 1.56 -8.76
N GLY A 56 7.48 1.69 -9.26
CA GLY A 56 6.81 0.67 -10.08
C GLY A 56 6.12 -0.43 -9.27
N GLY A 57 5.92 -0.23 -7.97
CA GLY A 57 5.21 -1.16 -7.09
C GLY A 57 6.01 -2.43 -6.75
N LYS A 58 5.29 -3.47 -6.33
CA LYS A 58 5.84 -4.79 -5.99
C LYS A 58 4.98 -5.88 -6.62
N ALA A 59 5.63 -6.80 -7.33
CA ALA A 59 4.96 -7.96 -7.89
C ALA A 59 4.49 -8.90 -6.77
N LEU A 60 3.37 -9.59 -7.00
CA LEU A 60 2.91 -10.65 -6.11
C LEU A 60 3.99 -11.75 -6.03
N PRO A 61 4.26 -12.31 -4.84
CA PRO A 61 5.10 -13.50 -4.73
C PRO A 61 4.38 -14.69 -5.38
N GLY A 62 4.63 -14.89 -6.67
CA GLY A 62 4.00 -15.92 -7.49
C GLY A 62 4.37 -15.73 -8.96
N VAL A 63 4.63 -16.84 -9.64
CA VAL A 63 5.03 -16.87 -11.06
C VAL A 63 3.95 -16.20 -11.91
N TRP A 64 4.16 -14.95 -12.32
CA TRP A 64 3.39 -14.32 -13.39
C TRP A 64 3.88 -14.83 -14.75
N ARG A 65 3.70 -16.13 -14.97
CA ARG A 65 3.78 -16.81 -16.25
C ARG A 65 3.01 -18.11 -16.09
N ARG A 66 1.78 -18.17 -16.62
CA ARG A 66 1.28 -19.48 -17.06
C ARG A 66 2.24 -19.88 -18.18
N GLU A 67 3.04 -20.92 -17.96
CA GLU A 67 3.66 -21.62 -19.08
C GLU A 67 2.51 -22.05 -19.99
N ALA A 68 2.49 -21.50 -21.19
CA ALA A 68 1.61 -21.93 -22.28
C ALA A 68 2.27 -23.07 -23.03
#